data_AF-A0A496R3Q2-F1
#
_entry.id   AF-A0A496R3Q2-F1
#
_cell.length_a   1.000
_cell.length_b   1.000
_cell.length_c   1.000
_cell.angle_alpha   90.00
_cell.angle_beta   90.00
_cell.angle_gamma   90.00
#
_symmetry.space_group_name_H-M   'P 1'
#
loop_
_entity.id
_entity.type
_entity.pdbx_description
1 polymer ?
#
loop_
_entity_poly.entity_id
_entity_poly.type
_entity_poly.pdbx_seq_one_letter_code
_entity_poly.pdbx_strand_id
1 'polypeptide(L)'
;MSRNDSDTTAYIAELISRARKAQKIAEGFSQQKVDELAAAITWEIAANDELVKELAEFSYNECRLGDVASKIAKVSGKCRGIYFDVKNVKTVGIAEEIPERGLARISKPVGVIGSL
;
A
#
# COMPACT_ATOMS: atom_id res chain seq x y z
N MET A 1 18.12 -15.63 22.06
CA MET A 1 18.27 -14.16 22.07
C MET A 1 17.01 -13.57 22.68
N SER A 2 17.09 -13.11 23.93
CA SER A 2 15.98 -12.43 24.61
C SER A 2 15.72 -11.11 23.88
N ARG A 3 14.65 -11.01 23.08
CA ARG A 3 14.22 -9.74 22.52
C ARG A 3 13.68 -8.89 23.67
N ASN A 4 14.17 -7.66 23.77
CA ASN A 4 13.77 -6.74 24.82
C ASN A 4 12.39 -6.16 24.42
N ASP A 5 11.31 -6.74 24.93
CA ASP A 5 9.93 -6.40 24.52
C ASP A 5 9.59 -4.91 24.70
N SER A 6 10.24 -4.24 25.66
CA SER A 6 10.15 -2.80 25.86
C SER A 6 10.68 -2.00 24.67
N ASP A 7 11.76 -2.46 24.04
CA ASP A 7 12.39 -1.80 22.90
C ASP A 7 11.54 -1.97 21.64
N THR A 8 11.00 -3.18 21.44
CA THR A 8 10.08 -3.47 20.31
C THR A 8 8.80 -2.63 20.40
N THR A 9 8.24 -2.49 21.61
CA THR A 9 7.04 -1.68 21.84
C THR A 9 7.29 -0.20 21.53
N ALA A 10 8.43 0.34 21.98
CA ALA A 10 8.82 1.72 21.71
C ALA A 10 9.02 1.97 20.20
N TYR A 11 9.69 1.05 19.51
CA TYR A 11 9.90 1.11 18.07
C TYR A 11 8.57 1.11 17.28
N ILE A 12 7.65 0.22 17.61
CA ILE A 12 6.32 0.16 16.97
C ILE A 12 5.53 1.45 17.24
N ALA A 13 5.56 1.97 18.47
CA ALA A 13 4.89 3.22 18.80
C ALA A 13 5.41 4.41 17.97
N GLU A 14 6.71 4.45 17.69
CA GLU A 14 7.32 5.45 16.82
C GLU A 14 6.81 5.34 15.37
N LEU A 15 6.80 4.13 14.80
CA LEU A 15 6.28 3.88 13.46
C LEU A 15 4.81 4.32 13.34
N ILE A 16 3.97 3.98 14.31
CA ILE A 16 2.55 4.39 14.35
C ILE A 16 2.43 5.91 14.43
N SER A 17 3.24 6.58 15.25
CA SER A 17 3.24 8.04 15.38
C SER A 17 3.56 8.72 14.05
N ARG A 18 4.59 8.24 13.34
CA ARG A 18 4.96 8.73 12.01
C ARG A 18 3.86 8.47 10.99
N ALA A 19 3.29 7.27 10.97
CA ALA A 19 2.20 6.91 10.06
C ALA A 19 0.95 7.77 10.26
N ARG A 20 0.57 8.08 11.51
CA ARG A 20 -0.57 8.96 11.82
C ARG A 20 -0.35 10.39 11.33
N LYS A 21 0.87 10.92 11.47
CA LYS A 21 1.23 12.24 10.93
C LYS A 21 1.12 12.27 9.40
N ALA A 22 1.64 11.24 8.74
CA ALA A 22 1.54 11.12 7.28
C ALA A 22 0.10 10.96 6.80
N GLN A 23 -0.71 10.12 7.47
CA GLN A 23 -2.12 9.91 7.12
C GLN A 23 -2.93 11.19 7.25
N LYS A 24 -2.68 12.01 8.28
CA LYS A 24 -3.37 13.31 8.45
C LYS A 24 -3.08 14.28 7.28
N ILE A 25 -1.90 14.20 6.68
CA ILE A 25 -1.56 14.98 5.47
C ILE A 25 -2.30 14.38 4.27
N ALA A 26 -2.25 13.05 4.11
CA ALA A 26 -2.87 12.35 2.99
C ALA A 26 -4.41 12.47 2.96
N GLU A 27 -5.06 12.65 4.11
CA GLU A 27 -6.51 12.90 4.20
C GLU A 27 -6.95 14.18 3.46
N GLY A 28 -6.03 15.14 3.27
CA GLY A 28 -6.30 16.37 2.52
C GLY A 28 -6.07 16.26 1.01
N PHE A 29 -5.70 15.09 0.48
CA PHE A 29 -5.40 14.93 -0.94
C PHE A 29 -6.67 14.85 -1.79
N SER A 30 -6.57 15.34 -3.03
CA SER A 30 -7.61 15.16 -4.05
C SER A 30 -7.56 13.74 -4.62
N GLN A 31 -8.66 13.30 -5.25
CA GLN A 31 -8.72 12.03 -5.96
C GLN A 31 -7.55 11.90 -6.96
N GLN A 32 -7.32 12.92 -7.78
CA GLN A 32 -6.22 12.94 -8.75
C GLN A 32 -4.86 12.73 -8.08
N LYS A 33 -4.62 13.34 -6.91
CA LYS A 33 -3.33 13.19 -6.22
C LYS A 33 -3.16 11.79 -5.65
N VAL A 34 -4.23 11.20 -5.12
CA VAL A 34 -4.22 9.79 -4.65
C VAL A 34 -3.96 8.84 -5.83
N ASP A 35 -4.61 9.06 -6.96
CA ASP A 35 -4.44 8.24 -8.17
C ASP A 35 -3.00 8.35 -8.71
N GLU A 36 -2.44 9.55 -8.75
CA GLU A 36 -1.05 9.80 -9.14
C GLU A 36 -0.06 9.04 -8.24
N LEU A 37 -0.26 9.11 -6.91
CA LEU A 37 0.61 8.41 -5.95
C LEU A 37 0.49 6.88 -6.06
N ALA A 38 -0.72 6.35 -6.26
CA ALA A 38 -0.94 4.92 -6.45
C ALA A 38 -0.27 4.41 -7.73
N ALA A 39 -0.35 5.19 -8.82
CA ALA A 39 0.33 4.90 -10.07
C ALA A 39 1.85 4.94 -9.90
N ALA A 40 2.37 5.97 -9.23
CA ALA A 40 3.80 6.13 -8.97
C ALA A 40 4.36 4.93 -8.19
N ILE A 41 3.75 4.53 -7.07
CA ILE A 41 4.17 3.35 -6.29
C ILE A 41 4.19 2.09 -7.15
N THR A 42 3.20 1.93 -8.02
CA THR A 42 3.10 0.77 -8.91
C THR A 42 4.25 0.73 -9.91
N TRP A 43 4.62 1.86 -10.51
CA TRP A 43 5.67 1.97 -11.53
C TRP A 43 7.08 2.00 -10.97
N GLU A 44 7.30 2.56 -9.78
CA GLU A 44 8.59 2.45 -9.08
C GLU A 44 9.00 0.99 -8.86
N ILE A 45 8.04 0.11 -8.61
CA ILE A 45 8.30 -1.33 -8.42
C ILE A 45 8.29 -2.05 -9.76
N ALA A 46 7.18 -1.98 -10.50
CA ALA A 46 6.94 -2.90 -11.62
C ALA A 46 7.73 -2.55 -12.89
N ALA A 47 8.27 -1.34 -13.02
CA ALA A 47 9.10 -0.93 -14.16
C ALA A 47 10.61 -1.00 -13.87
N ASN A 48 11.00 -1.35 -12.65
CA ASN A 48 12.40 -1.46 -12.26
C ASN A 48 12.82 -2.94 -12.18
N ASP A 49 13.35 -3.45 -13.29
CA ASP A 49 13.75 -4.86 -13.42
C ASP A 49 14.84 -5.26 -12.42
N GLU A 50 15.76 -4.33 -12.09
CA GLU A 50 16.81 -4.55 -11.10
C GLU A 50 16.22 -4.73 -9.69
N LEU A 51 15.34 -3.84 -9.28
CA LEU A 51 14.63 -3.93 -8.00
C LEU A 51 13.76 -5.19 -7.93
N VAL A 52 13.05 -5.53 -9.00
CA VAL A 52 12.23 -6.75 -9.07
C VAL A 52 13.09 -7.99 -8.83
N LYS A 53 14.28 -8.04 -9.47
CA LYS A 53 15.22 -9.14 -9.30
C LYS A 53 15.78 -9.19 -7.89
N GLU A 54 16.18 -8.05 -7.33
CA GLU A 54 16.69 -7.93 -5.96
C GLU A 54 15.66 -8.46 -4.95
N LEU A 55 14.41 -8.00 -5.03
CA LEU A 55 13.33 -8.43 -4.14
C LEU A 55 13.04 -9.93 -4.25
N ALA A 56 13.11 -10.48 -5.46
CA ALA A 56 12.87 -11.90 -5.71
C ALA A 56 13.99 -12.77 -5.11
N GLU A 57 15.25 -12.39 -5.30
CA GLU A 57 16.42 -13.08 -4.74
C GLU A 57 16.44 -12.98 -3.22
N PHE A 58 16.23 -11.78 -2.65
CA PHE A 58 16.11 -11.56 -1.22
C PHE A 58 15.05 -12.48 -0.59
N SER A 59 13.85 -12.49 -1.18
CA SER A 59 12.73 -13.30 -0.70
C SER A 59 12.94 -14.82 -0.85
N TYR A 60 13.83 -15.27 -1.75
CA TYR A 60 14.22 -16.68 -1.85
C TYR A 60 15.30 -17.03 -0.83
N ASN A 61 16.31 -16.17 -0.70
CA ASN A 61 17.44 -16.39 0.21
C ASN A 61 17.00 -16.40 1.68
N GLU A 62 16.08 -15.51 2.06
CA GLU A 62 15.53 -15.43 3.41
C GLU A 62 14.57 -16.60 3.72
N CYS A 63 13.51 -16.76 2.91
CA CYS A 63 12.45 -17.70 3.22
C CYS A 63 12.72 -19.13 2.75
N ARG A 64 13.57 -19.32 1.74
CA ARG A 64 13.87 -20.61 1.07
C ARG A 64 12.63 -21.34 0.51
N LEU A 65 11.62 -20.58 0.10
CA LEU A 65 10.36 -21.10 -0.44
C LEU A 65 10.15 -20.71 -1.90
N GLY A 66 9.79 -21.69 -2.73
CA GLY A 66 9.55 -21.53 -4.17
C GLY A 66 10.85 -21.37 -4.97
N ASP A 67 10.80 -20.59 -6.04
CA ASP A 67 11.93 -20.29 -6.92
C ASP A 67 11.98 -18.79 -7.28
N VAL A 68 13.14 -18.32 -7.75
CA VAL A 68 13.37 -16.91 -8.08
C VAL A 68 12.51 -16.46 -9.28
N ALA A 69 12.34 -17.29 -10.30
CA ALA A 69 11.58 -16.92 -11.50
C ALA A 69 10.09 -16.69 -11.18
N SER A 70 9.47 -17.56 -10.38
CA SER A 70 8.12 -17.39 -9.87
C SER A 70 7.97 -16.14 -8.99
N LYS A 71 9.00 -15.78 -8.23
CA LYS A 71 9.00 -14.54 -7.42
C LYS A 71 9.12 -13.28 -8.28
N ILE A 72 9.94 -13.30 -9.33
CA ILE A 72 10.01 -12.22 -10.33
C ILE A 72 8.63 -11.98 -10.95
N ALA A 73 7.97 -13.06 -11.40
CA ALA A 73 6.62 -12.96 -11.96
C ALA A 73 5.61 -12.40 -10.94
N LYS A 74 5.72 -12.79 -9.66
CA LYS A 74 4.85 -12.27 -8.59
C LYS A 74 5.08 -10.79 -8.30
N VAL A 75 6.32 -10.35 -8.11
CA VAL A 75 6.64 -8.95 -7.78
C VAL A 75 6.24 -8.03 -8.94
N SER A 76 6.65 -8.38 -10.16
CA SER A 76 6.33 -7.59 -11.35
C SER A 76 4.83 -7.58 -11.70
N GLY A 77 4.10 -8.67 -11.42
CA GLY A 77 2.69 -8.81 -11.77
C GLY A 77 1.71 -8.27 -10.72
N LYS A 78 1.98 -8.48 -9.42
CA LYS A 78 1.01 -8.19 -8.35
C LYS A 78 0.69 -6.70 -8.20
N CYS A 79 1.71 -5.83 -8.23
CA CYS A 79 1.49 -4.38 -8.11
C CYS A 79 0.60 -3.87 -9.24
N ARG A 80 0.87 -4.33 -10.48
CA ARG A 80 0.05 -4.02 -11.65
C ARG A 80 -1.38 -4.51 -11.51
N GLY A 81 -1.56 -5.80 -11.19
CA GLY A 81 -2.87 -6.41 -11.08
C GLY A 81 -3.78 -5.62 -10.14
N ILE A 82 -3.30 -5.37 -8.92
CA ILE A 82 -4.06 -4.62 -7.92
C ILE A 82 -4.34 -3.18 -8.36
N TYR A 83 -3.36 -2.49 -8.95
CA TYR A 83 -3.59 -1.14 -9.46
C TYR A 83 -4.69 -1.11 -10.53
N PHE A 84 -4.67 -2.03 -11.51
CA PHE A 84 -5.70 -2.08 -12.53
C PHE A 84 -7.08 -2.45 -12.00
N ASP A 85 -7.16 -3.24 -10.92
CA ASP A 85 -8.42 -3.57 -10.25
C ASP A 85 -9.06 -2.33 -9.58
N VAL A 86 -8.25 -1.39 -9.07
CA VAL A 86 -8.76 -0.29 -8.22
C VAL A 86 -8.62 1.11 -8.81
N LYS A 87 -7.86 1.32 -9.90
CA LYS A 87 -7.51 2.66 -10.42
C LYS A 87 -8.70 3.57 -10.80
N ASN A 88 -9.89 3.00 -11.00
CA ASN A 88 -11.10 3.74 -11.37
C ASN A 88 -12.07 3.91 -10.20
N VAL A 89 -11.71 3.47 -8.99
CA VAL A 89 -12.57 3.52 -7.81
C VAL A 89 -12.45 4.90 -7.16
N LYS A 90 -13.60 5.54 -6.90
CA LYS A 90 -13.65 6.80 -6.14
C LYS A 90 -13.41 6.54 -4.65
N THR A 91 -12.28 7.01 -4.14
CA THR A 91 -11.81 6.81 -2.76
C THR A 91 -11.73 8.11 -1.96
N VAL A 92 -11.93 9.27 -2.61
CA VAL A 92 -11.91 10.59 -1.98
C VAL A 92 -13.26 11.29 -2.17
N GLY A 93 -13.85 11.79 -1.08
CA GLY A 93 -15.07 12.59 -1.13
C GLY A 93 -16.33 11.76 -1.44
N ILE A 94 -17.25 12.32 -2.23
CA ILE A 94 -18.51 11.66 -2.59
C ILE A 94 -18.22 10.57 -3.64
N ALA A 95 -18.40 9.32 -3.25
CA ALA A 95 -18.24 8.16 -4.13
C ALA A 95 -19.50 7.89 -4.97
N GLU A 96 -20.67 8.12 -4.38
CA GLU A 96 -21.98 7.83 -5.00
C GLU A 96 -23.02 8.84 -4.50
N GLU A 97 -23.87 9.33 -5.40
CA GLU A 97 -25.08 10.09 -5.08
C GLU A 97 -26.31 9.24 -5.39
N ILE A 98 -27.31 9.28 -4.51
CA ILE A 98 -28.54 8.48 -4.58
C ILE A 98 -29.74 9.44 -4.44
N PRO A 99 -30.06 10.23 -5.49
CA PRO A 99 -31.01 11.34 -5.42
C PRO A 99 -32.43 10.92 -5.04
N GLU A 100 -32.88 9.75 -5.50
CA GLU A 100 -34.20 9.19 -5.22
C GLU A 100 -34.41 8.89 -3.74
N ARG A 101 -33.33 8.76 -2.97
CA ARG A 101 -33.35 8.62 -1.51
C ARG A 101 -32.89 9.87 -0.77
N GLY A 102 -32.41 10.89 -1.48
CA GLY A 102 -31.74 12.06 -0.90
C GLY A 102 -30.46 11.71 -0.14
N LEU A 103 -29.72 10.67 -0.57
CA LEU A 103 -28.51 10.19 0.12
C LEU A 103 -27.26 10.39 -0.73
N ALA A 104 -26.10 10.47 -0.07
CA ALA A 104 -24.78 10.39 -0.70
C ALA A 104 -23.86 9.48 0.11
N ARG A 105 -22.98 8.72 -0.56
CA ARG A 105 -21.93 7.93 0.09
C ARG A 105 -20.62 8.66 -0.01
N ILE A 106 -19.98 8.84 1.16
CA ILE A 106 -18.70 9.53 1.27
C ILE A 106 -17.64 8.50 1.64
N SER A 107 -16.56 8.44 0.85
CA SER A 107 -15.40 7.62 1.15
C SER A 107 -14.54 8.30 2.22
N LYS A 108 -14.31 7.59 3.34
CA LYS A 108 -13.46 8.05 4.43
C LYS A 108 -12.36 7.03 4.72
N PRO A 109 -11.08 7.42 4.80
CA PRO A 109 -10.01 6.49 5.13
C PRO A 109 -10.16 5.96 6.56
N VAL A 110 -9.83 4.68 6.76
CA VAL A 110 -9.86 4.04 8.09
C VAL A 110 -8.71 4.51 9.00
N GLY A 111 -7.66 5.10 8.43
CA GLY A 111 -6.47 5.56 9.14
C GLY A 111 -5.24 4.71 8.84
N VAL A 112 -4.51 4.32 9.89
CA VAL A 112 -3.29 3.50 9.78
C VAL A 112 -3.67 2.02 9.85
N ILE A 113 -3.20 1.23 8.88
CA ILE A 113 -3.48 -0.20 8.77
C ILE A 113 -2.27 -1.00 9.27
N GLY A 114 -2.47 -1.92 10.22
CA GLY A 114 -1.50 -2.95 10.57
C GLY A 114 -1.65 -4.15 9.64
N SER A 115 -0.59 -4.51 8.93
CA SER A 115 -0.54 -5.66 8.00
C SER A 115 0.47 -6.68 8.53
N LEU A 116 0.14 -7.97 8.42
CA LEU A 116 0.90 -9.11 8.98
C LEU A 116 1.35 -10.05 7.86
#